data_AF-A0A7S3MVI8-F1
#
_entry.id   AF-A0A7S3MVI8-F1
#
_cell.length_a   1.000
_cell.length_b   1.000
_cell.length_c   1.000
_cell.angle_alpha   90.00
_cell.angle_beta   90.00
_cell.angle_gamma   90.00
#
_symmetry.space_group_name_H-M   'P 1'
#
loop_
_entity.id
_entity.type
_entity.pdbx_description
1 polymer ?
#
loop_
_entity_poly.entity_id
_entity_poly.type
_entity_poly.pdbx_seq_one_letter_code
_entity_poly.pdbx_strand_id
1 'polypeptide(L)'
;KKGSETDNKSIEIIHNRLYWISDKNPPKSRTHAFYFCIDNDLVYEPFFADFGPLDLGKVHLFCKELEKLINDQQYSTYKIYHYTSLDYAKQANAAFLMGAFMIIILKRPAREAWSVFAPYHNKFTPFRDATMGTCAYKCTVEHCLNGLDLAIKLGWYDYKTFDVVEYQHYEKVENGDLNWTVPGKFISFSGPLNVTDKYGSFTPDDYVPIFKKMGVSLVIRLNKPQYDRKKFIKAGIKHLDLYFLDGSTPKDSIVEEFLKAAEAEKGAIAIHCKAGLGRTGSL
;
A
#
# COMPACT_ATOMS: atom_id res chain seq x y z
N LYS A 1 -20.65 39.98 -18.05
CA LYS A 1 -19.31 39.35 -18.17
C LYS A 1 -19.49 37.86 -17.93
N LYS A 2 -19.53 37.04 -18.99
CA LYS A 2 -19.61 35.59 -18.90
C LYS A 2 -18.32 35.10 -18.23
N GLY A 3 -18.44 34.45 -17.08
CA GLY A 3 -17.31 33.79 -16.43
C GLY A 3 -16.80 32.70 -17.35
N SER A 4 -15.51 32.74 -17.69
CA SER A 4 -14.81 31.61 -18.27
C SER A 4 -14.67 30.56 -17.16
N GLU A 5 -15.69 29.73 -16.97
CA GLU A 5 -15.49 28.42 -16.34
C GLU A 5 -14.60 27.63 -17.29
N THR A 6 -13.30 27.67 -17.03
CA THR A 6 -12.36 26.69 -17.55
C THR A 6 -12.69 25.37 -16.86
N ASP A 7 -13.74 24.68 -17.34
CA ASP A 7 -14.09 23.32 -16.93
C ASP A 7 -12.79 22.50 -17.10
N ASN A 8 -12.22 21.99 -16.01
CA ASN A 8 -11.00 21.20 -16.11
C ASN A 8 -11.30 19.99 -17.00
N LYS A 9 -10.48 19.78 -18.03
CA LYS A 9 -10.70 18.71 -19.00
C LYS A 9 -10.68 17.35 -18.30
N SER A 10 -11.83 16.66 -18.29
CA SER A 10 -11.93 15.29 -17.79
C SER A 10 -11.10 14.34 -18.65
N ILE A 11 -10.46 13.38 -18.00
CA ILE A 11 -9.68 12.32 -18.61
C ILE A 11 -10.60 11.12 -18.82
N GLU A 12 -10.72 10.63 -20.06
CA GLU A 12 -11.56 9.48 -20.39
C GLU A 12 -10.79 8.17 -20.12
N ILE A 13 -11.32 7.31 -19.26
CA ILE A 13 -10.72 6.03 -18.87
C ILE A 13 -11.37 4.87 -19.65
N ILE A 14 -12.70 4.85 -19.66
CA ILE A 14 -13.53 3.97 -20.48
C ILE A 14 -14.41 4.85 -21.35
N HIS A 15 -14.34 4.62 -22.67
CA HIS A 15 -15.02 5.45 -23.65
C HIS A 15 -16.51 5.64 -23.33
N ASN A 16 -16.96 6.89 -23.27
CA ASN A 16 -18.34 7.27 -22.97
C ASN A 16 -18.91 6.76 -21.63
N ARG A 17 -18.08 6.25 -20.71
CA ARG A 17 -18.56 5.59 -19.48
C ARG A 17 -17.88 6.07 -18.20
N LEU A 18 -16.55 6.07 -18.15
CA LEU A 18 -15.78 6.35 -16.94
C LEU A 18 -14.75 7.45 -17.19
N TYR A 19 -14.76 8.45 -16.31
CA TYR A 19 -13.90 9.61 -16.40
C TYR A 19 -13.20 9.88 -15.07
N TRP A 20 -12.01 10.46 -15.14
CA TRP A 20 -11.32 11.06 -14.01
C TRP A 20 -11.32 12.59 -14.19
N ILE A 21 -11.57 13.34 -13.12
CA ILE A 21 -11.58 14.80 -13.17
C ILE A 21 -11.06 15.39 -11.85
N SER A 22 -10.30 16.47 -11.96
CA SER A 22 -9.94 17.30 -10.83
C SER A 22 -10.50 18.70 -10.98
N ASP A 23 -11.24 19.18 -9.99
CA ASP A 23 -11.81 20.53 -10.00
C ASP A 23 -12.02 21.07 -8.57
N LYS A 24 -12.44 22.34 -8.44
CA LYS A 24 -12.79 22.97 -7.15
C LYS A 24 -14.06 22.40 -6.55
N ASN A 25 -15.00 22.02 -7.41
CA ASN A 25 -16.29 21.46 -7.02
C ASN A 25 -16.57 20.22 -7.89
N PRO A 26 -17.33 19.23 -7.38
CA PRO A 26 -17.88 18.19 -8.24
C PRO A 26 -18.62 18.84 -9.41
N PRO A 27 -18.47 18.38 -10.67
CA PRO A 27 -19.14 19.02 -11.80
C PRO A 27 -20.66 19.05 -11.61
N LYS A 28 -21.22 20.25 -11.42
CA LYS A 28 -22.66 20.47 -11.20
C LYS A 28 -23.28 20.91 -12.51
N SER A 29 -24.04 20.04 -13.19
CA SER A 29 -24.97 20.36 -14.32
C SER A 29 -25.08 19.27 -15.40
N ARG A 30 -24.34 18.16 -15.33
CA ARG A 30 -24.43 17.11 -16.36
C ARG A 30 -25.60 16.16 -16.06
N THR A 31 -26.56 16.07 -16.97
CA THR A 31 -27.63 15.08 -16.90
C THR A 31 -27.04 13.67 -17.08
N HIS A 32 -27.60 12.68 -16.39
CA HIS A 32 -27.11 11.28 -16.40
C HIS A 32 -25.62 11.17 -16.05
N ALA A 33 -25.18 11.88 -15.01
CA ALA A 33 -23.83 11.79 -14.49
C ALA A 33 -23.84 11.40 -13.01
N PHE A 34 -22.95 10.49 -12.63
CA PHE A 34 -22.70 10.10 -11.25
C PHE A 34 -21.28 10.53 -10.88
N TYR A 35 -21.12 11.17 -9.72
CA TYR A 35 -19.84 11.66 -9.23
C TYR A 35 -19.55 11.02 -7.89
N PHE A 36 -18.33 10.55 -7.72
CA PHE A 36 -17.82 10.12 -6.42
C PHE A 36 -16.42 10.68 -6.20
N CYS A 37 -16.05 10.82 -4.93
CA CYS A 37 -14.79 11.40 -4.49
C CYS A 37 -14.21 10.54 -3.38
N ILE A 38 -12.91 10.27 -3.40
CA ILE A 38 -12.25 9.48 -2.36
C ILE A 38 -11.44 10.34 -1.38
N ASP A 39 -11.35 11.64 -1.61
CA ASP A 39 -10.43 12.53 -0.88
C ASP A 39 -10.62 12.46 0.65
N ASN A 40 -11.85 12.23 1.11
CA ASN A 40 -12.21 12.12 2.52
C ASN A 40 -12.68 10.72 2.95
N ASP A 41 -12.77 9.78 2.01
CA ASP A 41 -13.30 8.43 2.25
C ASP A 41 -12.16 7.40 2.36
N LEU A 42 -11.18 7.46 1.46
CA LEU A 42 -9.98 6.61 1.48
C LEU A 42 -8.78 7.48 1.85
N VAL A 43 -8.63 7.72 3.16
CA VAL A 43 -7.63 8.63 3.70
C VAL A 43 -6.35 7.88 4.07
N TYR A 44 -5.21 8.40 3.62
CA TYR A 44 -3.90 7.93 4.07
C TYR A 44 -3.62 8.39 5.50
N GLU A 45 -3.07 7.52 6.33
CA GLU A 45 -2.68 7.83 7.71
C GLU A 45 -1.17 8.15 7.74
N PRO A 46 -0.77 9.42 7.85
CA PRO A 46 0.62 9.81 7.73
C PRO A 46 1.42 9.53 9.01
N PHE A 47 2.65 9.06 8.86
CA PHE A 47 3.61 9.02 9.96
C PHE A 47 4.23 10.40 10.23
N PHE A 48 4.49 11.16 9.16
CA PHE A 48 4.98 12.52 9.24
C PHE A 48 4.42 13.39 8.11
N ALA A 49 5.16 13.56 7.01
CA ALA A 49 4.78 14.40 5.87
C ALA A 49 4.46 13.57 4.61
N ASP A 50 4.66 12.25 4.68
CA ASP A 50 4.13 11.25 3.77
C ASP A 50 2.60 11.38 3.65
N PHE A 51 2.07 11.13 2.46
CA PHE A 51 0.64 11.30 2.16
C PHE A 51 0.06 10.17 1.29
N GLY A 52 0.89 9.17 0.97
CA GLY A 52 0.58 8.10 0.05
C GLY A 52 1.83 7.35 -0.43
N PRO A 53 1.68 6.42 -1.39
CA PRO A 53 0.41 6.02 -2.00
C PRO A 53 -0.51 5.32 -0.98
N LEU A 54 -1.81 5.26 -1.27
CA LEU A 54 -2.75 4.45 -0.50
C LEU A 54 -2.37 2.96 -0.55
N ASP A 55 -2.59 2.26 0.56
CA ASP A 55 -2.24 0.85 0.74
C ASP A 55 -3.09 -0.11 -0.11
N LEU A 56 -2.70 -1.39 -0.12
CA LEU A 56 -3.33 -2.42 -0.93
C LEU A 56 -4.78 -2.70 -0.54
N GLY A 57 -5.14 -2.54 0.73
CA GLY A 57 -6.53 -2.65 1.20
C GLY A 57 -7.41 -1.57 0.59
N LYS A 58 -6.94 -0.31 0.59
CA LYS A 58 -7.65 0.82 -0.03
C LYS A 58 -7.69 0.70 -1.56
N VAL A 59 -6.62 0.21 -2.20
CA VAL A 59 -6.62 -0.11 -3.64
C VAL A 59 -7.68 -1.16 -3.96
N HIS A 60 -7.75 -2.25 -3.18
CA HIS A 60 -8.70 -3.33 -3.39
C HIS A 60 -10.15 -2.84 -3.23
N LEU A 61 -10.45 -2.11 -2.16
CA LEU A 61 -11.79 -1.56 -1.92
C LEU A 61 -12.22 -0.58 -3.02
N PHE A 62 -11.32 0.32 -3.44
CA PHE A 62 -11.60 1.22 -4.55
C PHE A 62 -11.96 0.45 -5.83
N CYS A 63 -11.18 -0.57 -6.18
CA CYS A 63 -11.41 -1.36 -7.38
C CYS A 63 -12.76 -2.10 -7.30
N LYS A 64 -13.06 -2.69 -6.14
CA LYS A 64 -14.29 -3.44 -5.91
C LYS A 64 -15.54 -2.57 -5.99
N GLU A 65 -15.55 -1.42 -5.33
CA GLU A 65 -16.70 -0.51 -5.36
C GLU A 65 -16.89 0.13 -6.73
N LEU A 66 -15.80 0.48 -7.44
CA LEU A 66 -15.90 1.03 -8.78
C LEU A 66 -16.35 -0.02 -9.81
N GLU A 67 -15.86 -1.26 -9.72
CA GLU A 67 -16.34 -2.36 -10.56
C GLU A 67 -17.83 -2.60 -10.35
N LYS A 68 -18.28 -2.65 -9.09
CA LYS A 68 -19.69 -2.77 -8.73
C LYS A 68 -20.52 -1.62 -9.32
N LEU A 69 -20.10 -0.38 -9.13
CA LEU A 69 -20.78 0.81 -9.65
C LEU A 69 -20.89 0.81 -11.18
N ILE A 70 -19.84 0.36 -11.87
CA ILE A 70 -19.83 0.28 -13.35
C ILE A 70 -20.79 -0.79 -13.87
N ASN A 71 -20.95 -1.89 -13.13
CA ASN A 71 -21.82 -3.00 -13.50
C ASN A 71 -23.26 -2.89 -12.95
N ASP A 72 -23.55 -1.86 -12.16
CA ASP A 72 -24.88 -1.63 -11.62
C ASP A 72 -25.85 -1.13 -12.71
N GLN A 73 -26.94 -1.86 -12.90
CA GLN A 73 -27.96 -1.59 -13.92
C GLN A 73 -28.61 -0.22 -13.76
N GLN A 74 -28.72 0.29 -12.52
CA GLN A 74 -29.25 1.62 -12.21
C GLN A 74 -28.41 2.73 -12.89
N TYR A 75 -27.10 2.50 -13.05
CA TYR A 75 -26.16 3.46 -13.60
C TYR A 75 -25.72 3.13 -15.03
N SER A 76 -26.40 2.19 -15.71
CA SER A 76 -26.04 1.72 -17.06
C SER A 76 -25.98 2.83 -18.11
N THR A 77 -26.83 3.86 -18.00
CA THR A 77 -26.85 5.03 -18.90
C THR A 77 -26.06 6.23 -18.38
N TYR A 78 -25.49 6.13 -17.18
CA TYR A 78 -24.78 7.24 -16.54
C TYR A 78 -23.33 7.33 -17.00
N LYS A 79 -22.79 8.54 -17.07
CA LYS A 79 -21.35 8.78 -17.08
C LYS A 79 -20.85 8.85 -15.65
N ILE A 80 -19.89 8.00 -15.28
CA ILE A 80 -19.30 7.96 -13.95
C ILE A 80 -18.04 8.82 -13.94
N TYR A 81 -17.91 9.66 -12.93
CA TYR A 81 -16.77 10.55 -12.72
C TYR A 81 -16.14 10.27 -11.36
N HIS A 82 -14.89 9.81 -11.38
CA HIS A 82 -14.01 9.89 -10.23
C HIS A 82 -13.49 11.32 -10.13
N TYR A 83 -14.02 12.06 -9.17
CA TYR A 83 -13.66 13.45 -8.88
C TYR A 83 -12.62 13.51 -7.76
N THR A 84 -11.70 14.46 -7.84
CA THR A 84 -10.78 14.84 -6.76
C THR A 84 -10.58 16.36 -6.72
N SER A 85 -10.19 16.89 -5.57
CA SER A 85 -9.92 18.32 -5.39
C SER A 85 -8.72 18.83 -6.18
N LEU A 86 -8.41 20.13 -6.05
CA LEU A 86 -7.21 20.75 -6.63
C LEU A 86 -5.91 20.48 -5.85
N ASP A 87 -5.98 19.71 -4.76
CA ASP A 87 -4.81 19.35 -3.96
C ASP A 87 -3.95 18.31 -4.70
N TYR A 88 -2.68 18.64 -4.94
CA TYR A 88 -1.78 17.80 -5.76
C TYR A 88 -1.41 16.46 -5.09
N ALA A 89 -1.50 16.37 -3.76
CA ALA A 89 -1.31 15.10 -3.03
C ALA A 89 -2.57 14.22 -3.14
N LYS A 90 -3.76 14.80 -3.05
CA LYS A 90 -5.03 14.08 -3.31
C LYS A 90 -5.14 13.64 -4.76
N GLN A 91 -4.76 14.49 -5.71
CA GLN A 91 -4.71 14.15 -7.13
C GLN A 91 -3.77 12.97 -7.41
N ALA A 92 -2.58 12.94 -6.78
CA ALA A 92 -1.64 11.83 -6.94
C ALA A 92 -2.25 10.49 -6.47
N ASN A 93 -2.89 10.48 -5.29
CA ASN A 93 -3.58 9.27 -4.78
C ASN A 93 -4.78 8.88 -5.65
N ALA A 94 -5.61 9.83 -6.07
CA ALA A 94 -6.78 9.56 -6.92
C ALA A 94 -6.37 9.03 -8.30
N ALA A 95 -5.30 9.57 -8.89
CA ALA A 95 -4.73 9.09 -10.15
C ALA A 95 -4.12 7.68 -9.98
N PHE A 96 -3.41 7.43 -8.88
CA PHE A 96 -2.89 6.10 -8.55
C PHE A 96 -4.01 5.06 -8.44
N LEU A 97 -5.09 5.35 -7.68
CA LEU A 97 -6.23 4.44 -7.55
C LEU A 97 -6.92 4.15 -8.89
N MET A 98 -7.13 5.18 -9.72
CA MET A 98 -7.71 4.98 -11.05
C MET A 98 -6.79 4.17 -11.97
N GLY A 99 -5.48 4.43 -11.94
CA GLY A 99 -4.50 3.62 -12.65
C GLY A 99 -4.47 2.17 -12.17
N ALA A 100 -4.57 1.94 -10.86
CA ALA A 100 -4.67 0.60 -10.28
C ALA A 100 -5.93 -0.12 -10.74
N PHE A 101 -7.08 0.57 -10.82
CA PHE A 101 -8.31 0.01 -11.40
C PHE A 101 -8.13 -0.38 -12.88
N MET A 102 -7.44 0.45 -13.67
CA MET A 102 -7.14 0.11 -15.07
C MET A 102 -6.28 -1.15 -15.18
N ILE A 103 -5.33 -1.36 -14.27
CA ILE A 103 -4.49 -2.57 -14.24
C ILE A 103 -5.29 -3.79 -13.76
N ILE A 104 -5.94 -3.66 -12.62
CA ILE A 104 -6.56 -4.78 -11.90
C ILE A 104 -7.84 -5.25 -12.59
N ILE A 105 -8.74 -4.32 -12.93
CA ILE A 105 -10.08 -4.63 -13.46
C ILE A 105 -10.07 -4.61 -14.98
N LEU A 106 -9.54 -3.55 -15.59
CA LEU A 106 -9.53 -3.42 -17.06
C LEU A 106 -8.40 -4.19 -17.76
N LYS A 107 -7.52 -4.86 -16.98
CA LYS A 107 -6.40 -5.68 -17.46
C LYS A 107 -5.45 -4.93 -18.41
N ARG A 108 -5.27 -3.63 -18.20
CA ARG A 108 -4.31 -2.81 -18.96
C ARG A 108 -2.92 -2.88 -18.31
N PRO A 109 -1.82 -2.93 -19.08
CA PRO A 109 -0.48 -2.86 -18.52
C PRO A 109 -0.22 -1.49 -17.88
N ALA A 110 0.71 -1.41 -16.92
CA ALA A 110 1.03 -0.15 -16.22
C ALA A 110 1.37 1.00 -17.16
N ARG A 111 2.09 0.74 -18.25
CA ARG A 111 2.45 1.74 -19.28
C ARG A 111 1.21 2.43 -19.87
N GLU A 112 0.13 1.67 -20.10
CA GLU A 112 -1.10 2.18 -20.70
C GLU A 112 -1.91 2.94 -19.66
N ALA A 113 -1.99 2.41 -18.43
CA ALA A 113 -2.58 3.14 -17.31
C ALA A 113 -1.89 4.50 -17.07
N TRP A 114 -0.56 4.53 -17.07
CA TRP A 114 0.19 5.76 -16.88
C TRP A 114 0.08 6.73 -18.05
N SER A 115 0.06 6.26 -19.29
CA SER A 115 0.00 7.12 -20.49
C SER A 115 -1.18 8.11 -20.47
N VAL A 116 -2.29 7.73 -19.83
CA VAL A 116 -3.50 8.54 -19.67
C VAL A 116 -3.28 9.71 -18.68
N PHE A 117 -2.39 9.53 -17.71
CA PHE A 117 -2.07 10.51 -16.66
C PHE A 117 -0.76 11.26 -16.89
N ALA A 118 0.15 10.74 -17.72
CA ALA A 118 1.46 11.33 -18.01
C ALA A 118 1.42 12.81 -18.44
N PRO A 119 0.44 13.29 -19.24
CA PRO A 119 0.32 14.71 -19.57
C PRO A 119 0.06 15.63 -18.36
N TYR A 120 -0.38 15.06 -17.24
CA TYR A 120 -0.75 15.77 -16.00
C TYR A 120 0.25 15.53 -14.86
N HIS A 121 1.39 14.89 -15.12
CA HIS A 121 2.38 14.53 -14.09
C HIS A 121 2.82 15.72 -13.22
N ASN A 122 2.87 16.93 -13.78
CA ASN A 122 3.25 18.16 -13.08
C ASN A 122 2.20 18.63 -12.05
N LYS A 123 1.01 18.02 -12.04
CA LYS A 123 -0.05 18.24 -11.04
C LYS A 123 -0.06 17.17 -9.95
N PHE A 124 0.78 16.14 -10.05
CA PHE A 124 0.87 15.11 -9.02
C PHE A 124 2.11 15.36 -8.19
N THR A 125 1.92 15.66 -6.90
CA THR A 125 3.05 15.68 -5.96
C THR A 125 3.62 14.25 -5.91
N PRO A 126 4.93 14.05 -6.16
CA PRO A 126 5.53 12.73 -5.98
C PRO A 126 5.42 12.29 -4.52
N PHE A 127 5.14 11.00 -4.30
CA PHE A 127 5.16 10.41 -2.98
C PHE A 127 6.56 10.52 -2.36
N ARG A 128 6.58 10.65 -1.04
CA ARG A 128 7.77 10.84 -0.23
C ARG A 128 7.81 9.83 0.90
N ASP A 129 8.98 9.68 1.47
CA ASP A 129 9.20 8.83 2.63
C ASP A 129 8.68 9.47 3.93
N ALA A 130 8.58 8.61 4.96
CA ALA A 130 8.10 8.95 6.30
C ALA A 130 9.15 9.59 7.22
N THR A 131 10.32 10.00 6.70
CA THR A 131 11.36 10.61 7.52
C THR A 131 11.03 12.05 7.90
N MET A 132 11.56 12.48 9.05
CA MET A 132 11.56 13.88 9.45
C MET A 132 12.62 14.64 8.67
N GLY A 133 12.18 15.55 7.79
CA GLY A 133 13.08 16.45 7.06
C GLY A 133 12.82 16.51 5.57
N THR A 134 13.89 16.69 4.79
CA THR A 134 13.83 16.80 3.33
C THR A 134 13.77 15.42 2.68
N CYS A 135 12.86 15.25 1.73
CA CYS A 135 12.74 14.03 0.93
C CYS A 135 13.89 13.95 -0.10
N ALA A 136 14.74 12.94 0.02
CA ALA A 136 15.90 12.71 -0.86
C ALA A 136 15.55 11.90 -2.12
N TYR A 137 14.46 11.11 -2.08
CA TYR A 137 14.02 10.27 -3.20
C TYR A 137 12.51 10.41 -3.42
N LYS A 138 12.12 10.78 -4.64
CA LYS A 138 10.72 11.00 -5.01
C LYS A 138 10.17 9.78 -5.74
N CYS A 139 9.16 9.13 -5.16
CA CYS A 139 8.44 8.03 -5.81
C CYS A 139 7.23 8.58 -6.58
N THR A 140 7.08 8.27 -7.87
CA THR A 140 6.00 8.81 -8.70
C THR A 140 4.82 7.84 -8.79
N VAL A 141 3.67 8.33 -9.26
CA VAL A 141 2.51 7.47 -9.59
C VAL A 141 2.91 6.37 -10.59
N GLU A 142 3.76 6.68 -11.58
CA GLU A 142 4.29 5.71 -12.53
C GLU A 142 5.08 4.59 -11.85
N HIS A 143 5.95 4.90 -10.89
CA HIS A 143 6.69 3.88 -10.14
C HIS A 143 5.73 2.93 -9.41
N CYS A 144 4.70 3.48 -8.73
CA CYS A 144 3.70 2.68 -8.01
C CYS A 144 2.89 1.77 -8.95
N LEU A 145 2.47 2.28 -10.11
CA LEU A 145 1.73 1.49 -11.11
C LEU A 145 2.58 0.36 -11.68
N ASN A 146 3.85 0.61 -11.98
CA ASN A 146 4.77 -0.42 -12.45
C ASN A 146 5.04 -1.49 -11.38
N GLY A 147 5.19 -1.08 -10.11
CA GLY A 147 5.33 -2.00 -8.99
C GLY A 147 4.11 -2.90 -8.82
N LEU A 148 2.90 -2.33 -8.89
CA LEU A 148 1.65 -3.10 -8.81
C LEU A 148 1.50 -4.09 -9.97
N ASP A 149 1.75 -3.65 -11.21
CA ASP A 149 1.65 -4.51 -12.40
C ASP A 149 2.67 -5.67 -12.34
N LEU A 150 3.89 -5.42 -11.85
CA LEU A 150 4.87 -6.47 -11.62
C LEU A 150 4.44 -7.42 -10.49
N ALA A 151 3.95 -6.91 -9.37
CA ALA A 151 3.47 -7.73 -8.25
C ALA A 151 2.34 -8.68 -8.68
N ILE A 152 1.41 -8.22 -9.52
CA ILE A 152 0.35 -9.06 -10.11
C ILE A 152 0.95 -10.15 -11.00
N LYS A 153 1.91 -9.82 -11.87
CA LYS A 153 2.58 -10.80 -12.74
C LYS A 153 3.34 -11.87 -11.95
N LEU A 154 3.90 -11.50 -10.80
CA LEU A 154 4.58 -12.42 -9.90
C LEU A 154 3.63 -13.19 -8.97
N GLY A 155 2.32 -12.93 -9.05
CA GLY A 155 1.31 -13.58 -8.21
C GLY A 155 1.28 -13.10 -6.75
N TRP A 156 1.87 -11.94 -6.45
CA TRP A 156 1.90 -11.37 -5.09
C TRP A 156 0.58 -10.66 -4.72
N TYR A 157 -0.25 -10.35 -5.73
CA TYR A 157 -1.59 -9.86 -5.52
C TYR A 157 -2.54 -10.49 -6.54
N ASP A 158 -3.63 -11.06 -6.05
CA ASP A 158 -4.73 -11.58 -6.87
C ASP A 158 -6.04 -10.96 -6.38
N TYR A 159 -6.73 -10.25 -7.26
CA TYR A 159 -7.96 -9.54 -6.95
C TYR A 159 -9.09 -10.45 -6.46
N LYS A 160 -9.15 -11.71 -6.90
CA LYS A 160 -10.22 -12.64 -6.54
C LYS A 160 -10.01 -13.27 -5.18
N THR A 161 -8.75 -13.44 -4.76
CA THR A 161 -8.40 -14.17 -3.53
C THR A 161 -7.82 -13.29 -2.44
N PHE A 162 -7.57 -12.01 -2.70
CA PHE A 162 -7.08 -11.08 -1.68
C PHE A 162 -8.11 -10.90 -0.57
N ASP A 163 -7.73 -11.28 0.65
CA ASP A 163 -8.55 -11.11 1.84
C ASP A 163 -8.30 -9.73 2.47
N VAL A 164 -9.10 -8.75 2.04
CA VAL A 164 -9.02 -7.39 2.59
C VAL A 164 -9.37 -7.33 4.08
N VAL A 165 -10.20 -8.26 4.58
CA VAL A 165 -10.59 -8.28 6.00
C VAL A 165 -9.41 -8.76 6.85
N GLU A 166 -8.73 -9.82 6.42
CA GLU A 166 -7.51 -10.28 7.09
C GLU A 166 -6.40 -9.22 7.02
N TYR A 167 -6.21 -8.57 5.86
CA TYR A 167 -5.25 -7.49 5.69
C TYR A 167 -5.51 -6.33 6.67
N GLN A 168 -6.75 -5.83 6.72
CA GLN A 168 -7.13 -4.71 7.60
C GLN A 168 -7.21 -5.09 9.09
N HIS A 169 -7.35 -6.38 9.39
CA HIS A 169 -7.25 -6.86 10.76
C HIS A 169 -5.81 -6.72 11.25
N TYR A 170 -4.87 -7.32 10.53
CA TYR A 170 -3.48 -7.43 10.97
C TYR A 170 -2.63 -6.15 10.80
N GLU A 171 -3.03 -5.20 9.94
CA GLU A 171 -2.33 -3.91 9.83
C GLU A 171 -2.43 -3.04 11.10
N LYS A 172 -3.38 -3.35 11.99
CA LYS A 172 -3.61 -2.56 13.20
C LYS A 172 -2.66 -2.93 14.32
N VAL A 173 -2.26 -1.92 15.10
CA VAL A 173 -1.36 -2.07 16.26
C VAL A 173 -1.89 -3.09 17.26
N GLU A 174 -3.18 -3.04 17.59
CA GLU A 174 -3.82 -3.96 18.52
C GLU A 174 -3.90 -5.41 18.03
N ASN A 175 -3.61 -5.67 16.75
CA ASN A 175 -3.62 -7.00 16.15
C ASN A 175 -2.23 -7.44 15.65
N GLY A 176 -1.18 -6.67 15.98
CA GLY A 176 0.20 -7.04 15.73
C GLY A 176 0.91 -6.24 14.63
N ASP A 177 0.29 -5.23 14.02
CA ASP A 177 0.95 -4.30 13.08
C ASP A 177 1.87 -5.04 12.09
N LEU A 178 1.24 -5.91 11.29
CA LEU A 178 1.92 -6.80 10.36
C LEU A 178 1.22 -6.85 9.00
N ASN A 179 2.01 -7.01 7.95
CA ASN A 179 1.53 -7.22 6.59
C ASN A 179 2.39 -8.26 5.88
N TRP A 180 1.75 -9.03 4.99
CA TRP A 180 2.46 -9.77 3.96
C TRP A 180 3.11 -8.78 2.99
N THR A 181 4.43 -8.79 2.90
CA THR A 181 5.19 -8.07 1.86
C THR A 181 5.27 -8.91 0.58
N VAL A 182 5.49 -10.21 0.74
CA VAL A 182 5.41 -11.21 -0.35
C VAL A 182 4.60 -12.40 0.19
N PRO A 183 3.40 -12.69 -0.35
CA PRO A 183 2.54 -13.76 0.15
C PRO A 183 3.25 -15.10 0.23
N GLY A 184 3.13 -15.77 1.37
CA GLY A 184 3.76 -17.07 1.62
C GLY A 184 5.28 -17.02 1.85
N LYS A 185 5.92 -15.85 1.73
CA LYS A 185 7.38 -15.73 1.92
C LYS A 185 7.81 -14.70 2.96
N PHE A 186 7.35 -13.45 2.87
CA PHE A 186 7.84 -12.37 3.73
C PHE A 186 6.70 -11.65 4.44
N ILE A 187 6.81 -11.57 5.75
CA ILE A 187 5.96 -10.74 6.61
C ILE A 187 6.82 -9.63 7.20
N SER A 188 6.39 -8.39 7.03
CA SER A 188 6.94 -7.24 7.77
C SER A 188 6.05 -6.98 8.98
N PHE A 189 6.64 -6.77 10.15
CA PHE A 189 5.87 -6.54 11.37
C PHE A 189 6.59 -5.64 12.38
N SER A 190 5.81 -5.11 13.32
CA SER A 190 6.31 -4.27 14.41
C SER A 190 7.09 -5.05 15.45
N GLY A 191 8.16 -4.45 15.98
CA GLY A 191 9.09 -5.14 16.88
C GLY A 191 8.44 -5.50 18.22
N PRO A 192 8.40 -6.78 18.62
CA PRO A 192 7.77 -7.17 19.87
C PRO A 192 8.51 -6.62 21.08
N LEU A 193 7.77 -6.48 22.19
CA LEU A 193 8.33 -6.18 23.50
C LEU A 193 8.31 -7.42 24.40
N ASN A 194 9.10 -7.40 25.48
CA ASN A 194 9.07 -8.51 26.45
C ASN A 194 7.75 -8.55 27.24
N VAL A 195 7.11 -7.39 27.41
CA VAL A 195 5.84 -7.17 28.11
C VAL A 195 5.03 -6.16 27.31
N THR A 196 3.73 -6.38 27.20
CA THR A 196 2.77 -5.47 26.55
C THR A 196 2.79 -4.11 27.23
N ASP A 197 2.93 -3.04 26.43
CA ASP A 197 2.89 -1.67 26.92
C ASP A 197 1.47 -1.09 26.90
N LYS A 198 1.33 0.17 27.30
CA LYS A 198 0.03 0.86 27.34
C LYS A 198 -0.63 1.04 25.96
N TYR A 199 0.11 0.82 24.87
CA TYR A 199 -0.38 0.94 23.50
C TYR A 199 -0.80 -0.42 22.92
N GLY A 200 -0.72 -1.49 23.71
CA GLY A 200 -1.09 -2.83 23.27
C GLY A 200 0.00 -3.52 22.44
N SER A 201 1.26 -3.10 22.56
CA SER A 201 2.36 -3.73 21.80
C SER A 201 2.46 -5.22 22.06
N PHE A 202 2.59 -6.00 20.99
CA PHE A 202 2.65 -7.45 21.10
C PHE A 202 3.95 -7.95 21.73
N THR A 203 3.84 -9.07 22.42
CA THR A 203 4.97 -9.89 22.84
C THR A 203 5.18 -11.04 21.86
N PRO A 204 6.33 -11.77 21.94
CA PRO A 204 6.50 -12.98 21.13
C PRO A 204 5.38 -14.00 21.32
N ASP A 205 4.80 -14.10 22.51
CA ASP A 205 3.76 -15.08 22.82
C ASP A 205 2.45 -14.79 22.08
N ASP A 206 2.17 -13.50 21.80
CA ASP A 206 1.02 -13.05 21.01
C ASP A 206 1.21 -13.36 19.50
N TYR A 207 2.44 -13.21 18.99
CA TYR A 207 2.76 -13.50 17.59
C TYR A 207 2.83 -14.99 17.28
N VAL A 208 3.29 -15.84 18.20
CA VAL A 208 3.48 -17.29 17.97
C VAL A 208 2.27 -17.98 17.35
N PRO A 209 1.02 -17.83 17.85
CA PRO A 209 -0.14 -18.47 17.22
C PRO A 209 -0.40 -17.95 15.80
N ILE A 210 -0.23 -16.65 15.56
CA ILE A 210 -0.40 -16.02 14.25
C ILE A 210 0.65 -16.56 13.26
N PHE A 211 1.92 -16.57 13.67
CA PHE A 211 3.04 -17.06 12.89
C PHE A 211 2.91 -18.53 12.52
N LYS A 212 2.41 -19.36 13.45
CA LYS A 212 2.10 -20.76 13.15
C LYS A 212 0.98 -20.89 12.11
N LYS A 213 -0.10 -20.11 12.22
CA LYS A 213 -1.18 -20.09 11.21
C LYS A 213 -0.66 -19.66 9.84
N MET A 214 0.25 -18.68 9.81
CA MET A 214 0.83 -18.10 8.59
C MET A 214 2.03 -18.89 8.03
N GLY A 215 2.41 -20.01 8.65
CA GLY A 215 3.51 -20.86 8.17
C GLY A 215 4.91 -20.22 8.33
N VAL A 216 5.06 -19.28 9.27
CA VAL A 216 6.35 -18.66 9.59
C VAL A 216 7.25 -19.68 10.29
N SER A 217 8.45 -19.88 9.74
CA SER A 217 9.46 -20.77 10.32
C SER A 217 10.72 -20.04 10.78
N LEU A 218 10.89 -18.77 10.41
CA LEU A 218 12.02 -17.92 10.81
C LEU A 218 11.55 -16.51 11.17
N VAL A 219 12.04 -15.99 12.29
CA VAL A 219 11.96 -14.57 12.66
C VAL A 219 13.34 -13.93 12.51
N ILE A 220 13.42 -12.81 11.81
CA ILE A 220 14.65 -12.00 11.66
C ILE A 220 14.46 -10.68 12.42
N ARG A 221 15.37 -10.40 13.35
CA ARG A 221 15.41 -9.17 14.13
C ARG A 221 16.52 -8.25 13.67
N LEU A 222 16.16 -7.01 13.32
CA LEU A 222 17.09 -5.99 12.80
C LEU A 222 17.44 -4.89 13.82
N ASN A 223 16.77 -4.88 14.98
CA ASN A 223 16.97 -3.89 16.04
C ASN A 223 17.62 -4.48 17.29
N LYS A 224 17.96 -3.59 18.25
CA LYS A 224 18.46 -4.00 19.57
C LYS A 224 17.42 -4.92 20.22
N PRO A 225 17.83 -5.98 20.95
CA PRO A 225 16.91 -6.87 21.62
C PRO A 225 15.95 -6.11 22.55
N GLN A 226 14.64 -6.28 22.36
CA GLN A 226 13.58 -5.77 23.24
C GLN A 226 12.75 -6.89 23.89
N TYR A 227 13.04 -8.14 23.52
CA TYR A 227 12.39 -9.37 23.98
C TYR A 227 13.39 -10.54 23.96
N ASP A 228 13.09 -11.60 24.69
CA ASP A 228 13.86 -12.85 24.66
C ASP A 228 13.50 -13.70 23.43
N ARG A 229 14.45 -13.86 22.50
CA ARG A 229 14.30 -14.69 21.29
C ARG A 229 13.99 -16.16 21.60
N LYS A 230 14.33 -16.64 22.81
CA LYS A 230 14.02 -18.02 23.22
C LYS A 230 12.52 -18.31 23.22
N LYS A 231 11.65 -17.30 23.32
CA LYS A 231 10.20 -17.50 23.23
C LYS A 231 9.80 -18.07 21.86
N PHE A 232 10.30 -17.49 20.76
CA PHE A 232 10.08 -18.03 19.41
C PHE A 232 10.75 -19.40 19.22
N ILE A 233 11.99 -19.55 19.67
CA ILE A 233 12.75 -20.82 19.51
C ILE A 233 12.05 -21.97 20.22
N LYS A 234 11.58 -21.77 21.47
CA LYS A 234 10.81 -22.77 22.22
C LYS A 234 9.48 -23.12 21.54
N ALA A 235 8.90 -22.18 20.80
CA ALA A 235 7.69 -22.41 20.02
C ALA A 235 7.93 -23.14 18.68
N GLY A 236 9.19 -23.45 18.34
CA GLY A 236 9.58 -24.12 17.10
C GLY A 236 9.88 -23.17 15.93
N ILE A 237 9.99 -21.87 16.19
CA ILE A 237 10.27 -20.85 15.17
C ILE A 237 11.75 -20.45 15.28
N LYS A 238 12.51 -20.61 14.20
CA LYS A 238 13.92 -20.20 14.17
C LYS A 238 14.02 -18.69 14.37
N HIS A 239 15.19 -18.24 14.82
CA HIS A 239 15.41 -16.82 15.08
C HIS A 239 16.81 -16.41 14.64
N LEU A 240 16.93 -15.31 13.91
CA LEU A 240 18.19 -14.75 13.42
C LEU A 240 18.28 -13.26 13.79
N ASP A 241 19.45 -12.83 14.29
CA ASP A 241 19.72 -11.43 14.61
C ASP A 241 20.63 -10.83 13.52
N LEU A 242 20.11 -9.88 12.75
CA LEU A 242 20.84 -9.14 11.71
C LEU A 242 20.85 -7.65 12.04
N TYR A 243 21.49 -7.31 13.16
CA TYR A 243 21.44 -5.96 13.71
C TYR A 243 22.18 -4.93 12.86
N PHE A 244 21.52 -3.80 12.61
CA PHE A 244 22.17 -2.56 12.17
C PHE A 244 21.47 -1.31 12.73
N LEU A 245 22.15 -0.17 12.65
CA LEU A 245 21.75 1.07 13.31
C LEU A 245 20.42 1.60 12.73
N ASP A 246 19.59 2.19 13.60
CA ASP A 246 18.32 2.76 13.17
C ASP A 246 18.54 3.96 12.24
N GLY A 247 17.82 4.01 11.13
CA GLY A 247 18.00 5.03 10.09
C GLY A 247 19.29 4.91 9.27
N SER A 248 20.11 3.87 9.47
CA SER A 248 21.28 3.61 8.62
C SER A 248 20.97 2.60 7.52
N THR A 249 21.89 2.43 6.58
CA THR A 249 21.90 1.32 5.62
C THR A 249 22.56 0.06 6.22
N PRO A 250 22.14 -1.15 5.82
CA PRO A 250 22.85 -2.37 6.19
C PRO A 250 24.21 -2.43 5.47
N LYS A 251 25.17 -3.14 6.06
CA LYS A 251 26.42 -3.51 5.37
C LYS A 251 26.16 -4.66 4.40
N ASP A 252 26.96 -4.77 3.33
CA ASP A 252 26.84 -5.87 2.35
C ASP A 252 26.87 -7.25 3.01
N SER A 253 27.68 -7.45 4.05
CA SER A 253 27.72 -8.71 4.79
C SER A 253 26.38 -9.08 5.44
N ILE A 254 25.60 -8.08 5.90
CA ILE A 254 24.26 -8.28 6.48
C ILE A 254 23.27 -8.62 5.36
N VAL A 255 23.37 -7.94 4.21
CA VAL A 255 22.53 -8.21 3.04
C VAL A 255 22.77 -9.64 2.53
N GLU A 256 24.02 -10.05 2.40
CA GLU A 256 24.36 -11.41 1.98
C GLU A 256 23.86 -12.49 2.97
N GLU A 257 23.97 -12.23 4.27
CA GLU A 257 23.46 -13.16 5.29
C GLU A 257 21.93 -13.26 5.25
N PHE A 258 21.25 -12.13 5.06
CA PHE A 258 19.81 -12.09 4.86
C PHE A 258 19.39 -12.90 3.62
N LEU A 259 20.02 -12.67 2.46
CA LEU A 259 19.70 -13.37 1.22
C LEU A 259 19.92 -14.88 1.36
N LYS A 260 21.03 -15.31 1.96
CA LYS A 260 21.31 -16.74 2.23
C LYS A 260 20.23 -17.36 3.12
N ALA A 261 19.82 -16.67 4.19
CA ALA A 261 18.76 -17.14 5.07
C ALA A 261 17.40 -17.19 4.34
N ALA A 262 17.11 -16.17 3.52
CA ALA A 262 15.89 -16.08 2.74
C ALA A 262 15.76 -17.21 1.72
N GLU A 263 16.83 -17.52 1.00
CA GLU A 263 16.87 -18.61 0.02
C GLU A 263 16.80 -20.00 0.66
N ALA A 264 17.43 -20.19 1.82
CA ALA A 264 17.47 -21.48 2.51
C ALA A 264 16.16 -21.83 3.25
N GLU A 265 15.40 -20.84 3.70
CA GLU A 265 14.21 -21.08 4.50
C GLU A 265 13.01 -21.51 3.64
N LYS A 266 12.39 -22.65 3.99
CA LYS A 266 11.25 -23.20 3.24
C LYS A 266 9.91 -22.58 3.63
N GLY A 267 9.76 -22.15 4.88
CA GLY A 267 8.57 -21.46 5.36
C GLY A 267 8.64 -19.95 5.16
N ALA A 268 7.61 -19.26 5.65
CA ALA A 268 7.59 -17.81 5.67
C ALA A 268 8.59 -17.25 6.68
N ILE A 269 9.07 -16.04 6.40
CA ILE A 269 10.05 -15.31 7.20
C ILE A 269 9.39 -14.02 7.68
N ALA A 270 9.31 -13.86 9.00
CA ALA A 270 8.83 -12.64 9.61
C ALA A 270 10.01 -11.75 9.98
N ILE A 271 10.06 -10.54 9.43
CA ILE A 271 11.17 -9.60 9.55
C ILE A 271 10.69 -8.38 10.32
N HIS A 272 11.42 -7.99 11.37
CA HIS A 272 11.10 -6.77 12.10
C HIS A 272 12.33 -5.95 12.44
N CYS A 273 12.09 -4.64 12.55
CA CYS A 273 12.98 -3.71 13.22
C CYS A 273 12.26 -3.15 14.47
N LYS A 274 12.29 -1.83 14.68
CA LYS A 274 11.47 -1.20 15.72
C LYS A 274 10.01 -1.11 15.29
N ALA A 275 9.75 -0.48 14.15
CA ALA A 275 8.41 -0.23 13.63
C ALA A 275 8.04 -1.13 12.44
N GLY A 276 8.92 -2.04 12.01
CA GLY A 276 8.66 -2.87 10.82
C GLY A 276 8.73 -2.13 9.47
N LEU A 277 9.22 -0.88 9.45
CA LEU A 277 9.21 -0.02 8.24
C LEU A 277 10.60 0.10 7.59
N GLY A 278 11.45 1.04 8.04
CA GLY A 278 12.66 1.43 7.32
C GLY A 278 13.67 0.29 7.12
N ARG A 279 14.24 -0.23 8.21
CA ARG A 279 15.24 -1.32 8.14
C ARG A 279 14.66 -2.61 7.58
N THR A 280 13.40 -2.88 7.91
CA THR A 280 12.68 -4.07 7.42
C THR A 280 12.46 -3.99 5.91
N GLY A 281 11.99 -2.87 5.38
CA GLY A 281 11.78 -2.70 3.94
C GLY A 281 13.08 -2.58 3.13
N SER A 282 14.21 -2.28 3.77
CA SER A 282 15.53 -2.31 3.11
C SER A 282 16.05 -3.73 2.80
N LEU A 283 15.60 -4.75 3.53
CA LEU A 283 16.04 -6.15 3.38
C LEU A 283 14.90 -7.01 2.86
#